data_AF-A0A967EMY2-F1
#
_entry.id   AF-A0A967EMY2-F1
#
_cell.length_a   1.000
_cell.length_b   1.000
_cell.length_c   1.000
_cell.angle_alpha   90.00
_cell.angle_beta   90.00
_cell.angle_gamma   90.00
#
_symmetry.space_group_name_H-M   'P 1'
#
loop_
_entity.id
_entity.type
_entity.pdbx_description
1 polymer ?
#
loop_
_entity_poly.entity_id
_entity_poly.type
_entity_poly.pdbx_seq_one_letter_code
_entity_poly.pdbx_strand_id
1 'polypeptide(L)'
;MKVIGNSKNVNDYIITIFCGTISTIIIGFLFFGFSIFNKQNPSFQFPVFGIIGTISFALFKLKEFRYSIFILSLLFLFEIIFTGEKYIVTHILFYIAMVLSILIYTKFFYARLNNIKYSRFLVLASIISISYVIVTIILGLLFKSDSINLFLFQNMPIGFLIGIGLGLGFELSEYMLAIIKNN
;
A
#
# COMPACT_ATOMS: atom_id res chain seq x y z
N MET A 1 -3.09 27.34 5.95
CA MET A 1 -3.60 26.42 4.89
C MET A 1 -4.94 25.85 5.36
N LYS A 2 -6.06 26.51 5.02
CA LYS A 2 -7.40 25.98 5.29
C LYS A 2 -7.60 24.79 4.36
N VAL A 3 -7.57 23.57 4.93
CA VAL A 3 -8.03 22.37 4.22
C VAL A 3 -9.51 22.59 4.00
N ILE A 4 -9.89 22.90 2.75
CA ILE A 4 -11.28 22.91 2.31
C ILE A 4 -11.77 21.48 2.47
N GLY A 5 -12.32 21.20 3.64
CA GLY A 5 -13.02 19.98 3.96
C GLY A 5 -14.34 19.98 3.21
N ASN A 6 -14.27 19.74 1.89
CA ASN A 6 -15.41 19.17 1.19
C ASN A 6 -15.73 17.89 1.96
N SER A 7 -16.92 17.80 2.55
CA SER A 7 -17.41 16.62 3.27
C SER A 7 -17.49 15.46 2.27
N LYS A 8 -16.35 14.81 2.05
CA LYS A 8 -16.25 13.67 1.15
C LYS A 8 -17.10 12.57 1.77
N ASN A 9 -18.13 12.17 1.03
CA ASN A 9 -19.08 11.14 1.42
C ASN A 9 -18.33 9.86 1.78
N VAL A 10 -18.85 9.12 2.75
CA VAL A 10 -18.34 7.79 3.15
C VAL A 10 -18.17 6.88 1.91
N ASN A 11 -19.06 7.03 0.94
CA ASN A 11 -19.04 6.34 -0.35
C ASN A 11 -17.73 6.55 -1.14
N ASP A 12 -17.14 7.76 -1.10
CA ASP A 12 -15.88 8.04 -1.80
C ASP A 12 -14.74 7.15 -1.28
N TYR A 13 -14.76 6.84 0.02
CA TYR A 13 -13.75 5.99 0.64
C TYR A 13 -14.01 4.53 0.39
N ILE A 14 -15.27 4.10 0.46
CA ILE A 14 -15.65 2.72 0.13
C ILE A 14 -15.19 2.40 -1.29
N ILE A 15 -15.47 3.28 -2.24
CA ILE A 15 -15.04 3.11 -3.64
C ILE A 15 -13.51 3.09 -3.73
N THR A 16 -12.81 4.01 -3.04
CA THR A 16 -11.35 4.02 -3.05
C THR A 16 -10.75 2.73 -2.47
N ILE A 17 -11.24 2.28 -1.32
CA ILE A 17 -10.85 1.02 -0.65
C ILE A 17 -11.07 -0.17 -1.56
N PHE A 18 -12.24 -0.25 -2.17
CA PHE A 18 -12.60 -1.34 -3.07
C PHE A 18 -11.70 -1.36 -4.32
N CYS A 19 -11.59 -0.23 -5.04
CA CYS A 19 -10.77 -0.14 -6.24
C CYS A 19 -9.28 -0.38 -5.96
N GLY A 20 -8.73 0.19 -4.89
CA GLY A 20 -7.33 -0.02 -4.46
C GLY A 20 -7.03 -1.48 -4.15
N THR A 21 -7.89 -2.11 -3.34
CA THR A 21 -7.73 -3.52 -2.96
C THR A 21 -7.85 -4.44 -4.16
N ILE A 22 -8.89 -4.28 -4.98
CA ILE A 22 -9.13 -5.14 -6.14
C ILE A 22 -8.03 -4.99 -7.18
N SER A 23 -7.61 -3.76 -7.48
CA SER A 23 -6.54 -3.53 -8.46
C SER A 23 -5.24 -4.18 -8.00
N THR A 24 -4.92 -4.11 -6.70
CA THR A 24 -3.75 -4.79 -6.13
C THR A 24 -3.86 -6.31 -6.24
N ILE A 25 -5.03 -6.89 -5.94
CA ILE A 25 -5.27 -8.33 -6.08
C ILE A 25 -5.17 -8.76 -7.55
N ILE A 26 -5.75 -8.01 -8.48
CA ILE A 26 -5.68 -8.30 -9.92
C ILE A 26 -4.22 -8.29 -10.39
N ILE A 27 -3.44 -7.26 -10.04
CA ILE A 27 -2.01 -7.21 -10.40
C ILE A 27 -1.27 -8.42 -9.80
N GLY A 28 -1.49 -8.72 -8.51
CA GLY A 28 -0.89 -9.91 -7.90
C GLY A 28 -1.26 -11.20 -8.65
N PHE A 29 -2.53 -11.36 -9.00
CA PHE A 29 -3.04 -12.54 -9.67
C PHE A 29 -2.47 -12.70 -11.08
N LEU A 30 -2.28 -11.61 -11.82
CA LEU A 30 -1.70 -11.65 -13.17
C LEU A 30 -0.25 -12.17 -13.18
N PHE A 31 0.54 -11.84 -12.16
CA PHE A 31 1.97 -12.20 -12.11
C PHE A 31 2.24 -13.48 -11.33
N PHE A 32 1.44 -13.78 -10.30
CA PHE A 32 1.69 -14.88 -9.36
C PHE A 32 0.54 -15.91 -9.32
N GLY A 33 -0.56 -15.67 -10.05
CA GLY A 33 -1.72 -16.56 -10.08
C GLY A 33 -2.36 -16.72 -8.70
N PHE A 34 -2.82 -17.93 -8.39
CA PHE A 34 -3.45 -18.25 -7.10
C PHE A 34 -2.47 -18.28 -5.91
N SER A 35 -1.16 -18.18 -6.14
CA SER A 35 -0.19 -18.19 -5.04
C SER A 35 -0.34 -16.97 -4.12
N ILE A 36 -0.97 -15.89 -4.59
CA ILE A 36 -1.29 -14.70 -3.77
C ILE A 36 -2.26 -15.01 -2.62
N PHE A 37 -2.99 -16.12 -2.67
CA PHE A 37 -3.92 -16.54 -1.62
C PHE A 37 -3.32 -17.59 -0.68
N ASN A 38 -2.10 -18.08 -0.96
CA ASN A 38 -1.39 -18.97 -0.05
C ASN A 38 -0.58 -18.15 0.95
N LYS A 39 -0.97 -18.21 2.23
CA LYS A 39 -0.31 -17.50 3.35
C LYS A 39 1.19 -17.75 3.47
N GLN A 40 1.67 -18.91 3.03
CA GLN A 40 3.09 -19.29 3.13
C GLN A 40 3.95 -18.66 2.03
N ASN A 41 3.35 -18.12 0.98
CA ASN A 41 4.07 -17.52 -0.12
C ASN A 41 4.27 -16.02 0.11
N PRO A 42 5.44 -15.44 -0.27
CA PRO A 42 5.67 -13.99 -0.20
C PRO A 42 4.64 -13.17 -0.99
N SER A 43 4.06 -13.76 -2.04
CA SER A 43 2.98 -13.16 -2.83
C SER A 43 1.68 -12.97 -2.03
N PHE A 44 1.53 -13.52 -0.84
CA PHE A 44 0.40 -13.23 0.05
C PHE A 44 0.33 -11.76 0.49
N GLN A 45 1.43 -11.03 0.32
CA GLN A 45 1.50 -9.60 0.58
C GLN A 45 0.53 -8.76 -0.29
N PHE A 46 0.13 -9.24 -1.49
CA PHE A 46 -0.78 -8.50 -2.38
C PHE A 46 -2.15 -8.20 -1.75
N PRO A 47 -2.94 -9.19 -1.30
CA PRO A 47 -4.23 -8.91 -0.66
C PRO A 47 -4.07 -8.13 0.65
N VAL A 48 -3.07 -8.49 1.47
CA VAL A 48 -2.86 -7.89 2.80
C VAL A 48 -2.47 -6.42 2.68
N PHE A 49 -1.43 -6.10 1.91
CA PHE A 49 -0.98 -4.73 1.72
C PHE A 49 -1.84 -3.94 0.71
N GLY A 50 -2.64 -4.60 -0.12
CA GLY A 50 -3.71 -3.96 -0.89
C GLY A 50 -4.75 -3.30 0.04
N ILE A 51 -5.21 -4.04 1.06
CA ILE A 51 -6.15 -3.54 2.07
C ILE A 51 -5.47 -2.47 2.93
N ILE A 52 -4.32 -2.78 3.53
CA ILE A 52 -3.60 -1.86 4.43
C ILE A 52 -3.26 -0.58 3.71
N GLY A 53 -2.62 -0.66 2.53
CA GLY A 53 -2.18 0.48 1.75
C GLY A 53 -3.33 1.41 1.38
N THR A 54 -4.48 0.85 0.97
CA THR A 54 -5.63 1.68 0.61
C THR A 54 -6.30 2.32 1.82
N ILE A 55 -6.42 1.60 2.94
CA ILE A 55 -6.94 2.19 4.19
C ILE A 55 -5.99 3.28 4.69
N SER A 56 -4.67 3.05 4.67
CA SER A 56 -3.67 4.07 5.01
C SER A 56 -3.85 5.33 4.16
N PHE A 57 -4.03 5.16 2.84
CA PHE A 57 -4.23 6.28 1.93
C PHE A 57 -5.51 7.06 2.27
N ALA A 58 -6.62 6.35 2.48
CA ALA A 58 -7.89 6.96 2.87
C ALA A 58 -7.77 7.73 4.20
N LEU A 59 -7.11 7.15 5.21
CA LEU A 59 -6.91 7.79 6.51
C LEU A 59 -6.06 9.06 6.40
N PHE A 60 -4.90 9.00 5.74
CA PHE A 60 -3.99 10.13 5.63
C PHE A 60 -4.53 11.28 4.77
N LYS A 61 -5.49 11.00 3.89
CA LYS A 61 -6.19 12.01 3.09
C LYS A 61 -7.22 12.82 3.89
N LEU A 62 -7.67 12.33 5.05
CA LEU A 62 -8.89 12.82 5.71
C LEU A 62 -8.74 13.19 7.17
N LYS A 63 -8.13 12.29 7.93
CA LYS A 63 -8.15 12.37 9.39
C LYS A 63 -6.91 13.10 9.87
N GLU A 64 -7.02 13.62 11.08
CA GLU A 64 -5.83 14.03 11.80
C GLU A 64 -4.87 12.84 11.92
N PHE A 65 -3.58 13.17 11.88
CA PHE A 65 -2.50 12.20 11.89
C PHE A 65 -2.61 11.24 13.10
N ARG A 66 -3.07 11.75 14.25
CA ARG A 66 -3.24 10.99 15.50
C ARG A 66 -4.22 9.82 15.35
N TYR A 67 -5.42 10.05 14.81
CA TYR A 67 -6.41 9.00 14.61
C TYR A 67 -5.99 7.99 13.54
N SER A 68 -5.27 8.46 12.52
CA SER A 68 -4.74 7.59 11.47
C SER A 68 -3.76 6.58 12.07
N ILE A 69 -2.83 7.03 12.91
CA ILE A 69 -1.88 6.14 13.60
C ILE A 69 -2.63 5.11 14.46
N PHE A 70 -3.61 5.53 15.27
CA PHE A 70 -4.34 4.59 16.13
C PHE A 70 -5.01 3.46 15.33
N ILE A 71 -5.70 3.80 14.24
CA ILE A 71 -6.36 2.79 13.37
C ILE A 71 -5.32 1.90 12.68
N LEU A 72 -4.20 2.47 12.25
CA LEU A 72 -3.11 1.71 11.64
C LEU A 72 -2.44 0.77 12.65
N SER A 73 -2.30 1.17 13.91
CA SER A 73 -1.81 0.27 14.96
C SER A 73 -2.78 -0.90 15.18
N LEU A 74 -4.09 -0.66 15.15
CA LEU A 74 -5.09 -1.74 15.25
C LEU A 74 -5.05 -2.68 14.03
N LEU A 75 -4.91 -2.14 12.82
CA LEU A 75 -4.75 -2.95 11.61
C LEU A 75 -3.50 -3.82 11.66
N PHE A 76 -2.41 -3.29 12.20
CA PHE A 76 -1.18 -4.06 12.40
C PHE A 76 -1.36 -5.22 13.38
N LEU A 77 -2.06 -5.00 14.51
CA LEU A 77 -2.38 -6.08 15.44
C LEU A 77 -3.23 -7.16 14.77
N PHE A 78 -4.20 -6.77 13.94
CA PHE A 78 -5.01 -7.71 13.18
C PHE A 78 -4.19 -8.51 12.17
N GLU A 79 -3.26 -7.86 11.46
CA GLU A 79 -2.32 -8.52 10.55
C GLU A 79 -1.50 -9.60 11.26
N ILE A 80 -0.90 -9.28 12.41
CA ILE A 80 -0.11 -10.24 13.18
C ILE A 80 -0.95 -11.45 13.62
N ILE A 81 -2.14 -11.20 14.16
CA ILE A 81 -3.04 -12.26 14.64
C ILE A 81 -3.47 -13.17 13.47
N PHE A 82 -3.74 -12.58 12.31
CA PHE A 82 -4.25 -13.31 11.14
C PHE A 82 -3.17 -14.10 10.39
N THR A 83 -1.93 -13.59 10.37
CA THR A 83 -0.78 -14.25 9.73
C THR A 83 -0.23 -15.38 10.60
N GLY A 84 -0.28 -15.26 11.93
CA GLY A 84 0.17 -16.31 12.85
C GLY A 84 1.68 -16.59 12.76
N GLU A 85 2.44 -15.60 12.31
CA GLU A 85 3.82 -15.73 11.84
C GLU A 85 4.84 -15.69 12.98
N LYS A 86 5.93 -16.47 12.80
CA LYS A 86 7.03 -16.57 13.78
C LYS A 86 7.98 -15.37 13.72
N TYR A 87 8.04 -14.66 12.60
CA TYR A 87 9.02 -13.61 12.33
C TYR A 87 8.43 -12.21 12.46
N ILE A 88 8.00 -11.84 13.67
CA ILE A 88 7.29 -10.58 13.93
C ILE A 88 8.07 -9.34 13.47
N VAL A 89 9.40 -9.35 13.59
CA VAL A 89 10.27 -8.22 13.18
C VAL A 89 10.15 -7.94 11.69
N THR A 90 10.10 -8.98 10.86
CA THR A 90 9.94 -8.86 9.40
C THR A 90 8.62 -8.16 9.06
N HIS A 91 7.52 -8.60 9.69
CA HIS A 91 6.20 -7.98 9.50
C HIS A 91 6.17 -6.53 9.95
N ILE A 92 6.75 -6.22 11.12
CA ILE A 92 6.85 -4.84 11.63
C ILE A 92 7.52 -3.93 10.59
N LEU A 93 8.68 -4.34 10.05
CA LEU A 93 9.44 -3.50 9.14
C LEU A 93 8.73 -3.30 7.80
N PHE A 94 8.17 -4.35 7.19
CA PHE A 94 7.42 -4.21 5.94
C PHE A 94 6.13 -3.42 6.13
N TYR A 95 5.41 -3.61 7.23
CA TYR A 95 4.23 -2.83 7.58
C TYR A 95 4.57 -1.34 7.71
N ILE A 96 5.60 -1.00 8.48
CA ILE A 96 6.06 0.38 8.65
C ILE A 96 6.48 0.98 7.32
N ALA A 97 7.26 0.27 6.51
CA ALA A 97 7.68 0.73 5.19
C ALA A 97 6.49 1.01 4.27
N MET A 98 5.49 0.14 4.29
CA MET A 98 4.26 0.31 3.53
C MET A 98 3.48 1.56 3.95
N VAL A 99 3.22 1.70 5.26
CA VAL A 99 2.48 2.83 5.82
C VAL A 99 3.23 4.16 5.58
N LEU A 100 4.55 4.19 5.80
CA LEU A 100 5.38 5.37 5.56
C LEU A 100 5.41 5.73 4.07
N SER A 101 5.50 4.75 3.18
CA SER A 101 5.45 4.99 1.72
C SER A 101 4.15 5.68 1.33
N ILE A 102 3.01 5.19 1.84
CA ILE A 102 1.69 5.77 1.58
C ILE A 102 1.57 7.17 2.20
N LEU A 103 2.11 7.39 3.41
CA LEU A 103 2.15 8.70 4.04
C LEU A 103 2.93 9.71 3.18
N ILE A 104 4.14 9.34 2.76
CA ILE A 104 5.01 10.17 1.93
C ILE A 104 4.31 10.51 0.62
N TYR A 105 3.79 9.49 -0.07
CA TYR A 105 3.05 9.67 -1.31
C TYR A 105 1.86 10.62 -1.14
N THR A 106 1.04 10.40 -0.12
CA THR A 106 -0.19 11.19 0.13
C THR A 106 0.12 12.65 0.45
N LYS A 107 1.15 12.90 1.29
CA LYS A 107 1.48 14.25 1.76
C LYS A 107 2.28 15.06 0.75
N PHE A 108 3.23 14.45 0.05
CA PHE A 108 4.19 15.19 -0.78
C PHE A 108 3.90 15.11 -2.27
N PHE A 109 3.39 13.99 -2.77
CA PHE A 109 3.31 13.73 -4.22
C PHE A 109 1.89 13.80 -4.77
N TYR A 110 0.90 13.24 -4.07
CA TYR A 110 -0.45 13.05 -4.59
C TYR A 110 -1.11 14.34 -5.10
N ALA A 111 -1.04 15.43 -4.34
CA ALA A 111 -1.60 16.72 -4.76
C ALA A 111 -0.76 17.43 -5.84
N ARG A 112 0.58 17.28 -5.81
CA ARG A 112 1.49 17.95 -6.74
C ARG A 112 1.43 17.35 -8.15
N LEU A 113 1.14 16.06 -8.24
CA LEU A 113 1.10 15.32 -9.50
C LEU A 113 -0.28 15.32 -10.17
N ASN A 114 -1.20 16.19 -9.75
CA ASN A 114 -2.56 16.22 -10.30
C ASN A 114 -2.59 16.54 -11.82
N ASN A 115 -1.56 17.21 -12.34
CA ASN A 115 -1.44 17.55 -13.77
C ASN A 115 -0.92 16.37 -14.63
N ILE A 116 -0.29 15.37 -14.02
CA ILE A 116 0.27 14.20 -14.72
C ILE A 116 -0.43 12.94 -14.18
N LYS A 117 -1.75 12.89 -14.38
CA LYS A 117 -2.61 11.93 -13.69
C LYS A 117 -2.16 10.49 -13.84
N TYR A 118 -1.73 10.10 -15.05
CA TYR A 118 -1.34 8.73 -15.41
C TYR A 118 0.07 8.32 -14.96
N SER A 119 0.88 9.20 -14.38
CA SER A 119 2.20 8.81 -13.86
C SER A 119 2.23 8.65 -12.34
N ARG A 120 1.11 8.95 -11.66
CA ARG A 120 1.03 8.94 -10.19
C ARG A 120 1.24 7.54 -9.63
N PHE A 121 0.66 6.52 -10.27
CA PHE A 121 0.86 5.13 -9.86
C PHE A 121 2.32 4.69 -9.95
N LEU A 122 3.09 5.16 -10.94
CA LEU A 122 4.52 4.83 -11.07
C LEU A 122 5.35 5.43 -9.94
N VAL A 123 5.00 6.63 -9.48
CA VAL A 123 5.67 7.27 -8.34
C VAL A 123 5.39 6.48 -7.05
N LEU A 124 4.14 6.08 -6.83
CA LEU A 124 3.80 5.24 -5.68
C LEU A 124 4.52 3.88 -5.71
N ALA A 125 4.53 3.22 -6.87
CA ALA A 125 5.27 1.98 -7.11
C ALA A 125 6.75 2.12 -6.78
N SER A 126 7.38 3.21 -7.21
CA SER A 126 8.79 3.49 -6.94
C SER A 126 9.07 3.69 -5.45
N ILE A 127 8.24 4.48 -4.74
CA ILE A 127 8.41 4.73 -3.31
C ILE A 127 8.29 3.43 -2.50
N ILE A 128 7.28 2.60 -2.80
CA ILE A 128 7.09 1.32 -2.10
C ILE A 128 8.25 0.37 -2.41
N SER A 129 8.66 0.25 -3.68
CA SER A 129 9.78 -0.61 -4.08
C SER A 129 11.09 -0.22 -3.39
N ILE A 130 11.43 1.08 -3.36
CA ILE A 130 12.62 1.58 -2.65
C ILE A 130 12.54 1.26 -1.16
N SER A 131 11.38 1.44 -0.54
CA SER A 131 11.20 1.14 0.89
C SER A 131 11.36 -0.35 1.18
N TYR A 132 10.91 -1.23 0.29
CA TYR A 132 11.09 -2.68 0.39
C TYR A 132 12.55 -3.09 0.24
N VAL A 133 13.29 -2.45 -0.66
CA VAL A 133 14.75 -2.63 -0.79
C VAL A 133 15.44 -2.26 0.53
N ILE A 134 15.11 -1.09 1.10
CA ILE A 134 15.68 -0.63 2.37
C ILE A 134 15.38 -1.64 3.49
N VAL A 135 14.12 -2.08 3.63
CA VAL A 135 13.74 -3.09 4.63
C VAL A 135 14.49 -4.40 4.43
N THR A 136 14.63 -4.85 3.18
CA THR A 136 15.34 -6.09 2.88
C THR A 136 16.83 -5.99 3.25
N ILE A 137 17.48 -4.84 3.02
CA ILE A 137 18.85 -4.59 3.46
C ILE A 137 18.94 -4.62 4.99
N ILE A 138 18.03 -3.94 5.69
CA ILE A 138 18.00 -3.91 7.16
C ILE A 138 17.85 -5.33 7.71
N LEU A 139 16.90 -6.11 7.20
CA LEU A 139 16.68 -7.50 7.60
C LEU A 139 17.90 -8.38 7.30
N GLY A 140 18.50 -8.21 6.12
CA GLY A 140 19.72 -8.92 5.73
C GLY A 140 20.88 -8.70 6.72
N LEU A 141 21.07 -7.45 7.15
CA LEU A 141 22.08 -7.10 8.16
C LEU A 141 21.72 -7.64 9.55
N LEU A 142 20.46 -7.53 9.96
CA LEU A 142 20.00 -7.98 11.28
C LEU A 142 20.12 -9.51 11.45
N PHE A 143 19.76 -10.27 10.41
CA PHE A 143 19.79 -11.73 10.44
C PHE A 143 21.10 -12.33 9.92
N LYS A 144 22.08 -11.49 9.54
CA LYS A 144 23.37 -11.91 8.97
C LYS A 144 23.20 -12.94 7.84
N SER A 145 22.29 -12.64 6.93
CA SER A 145 21.99 -13.54 5.82
C SER A 145 23.04 -13.40 4.71
N ASP A 146 23.53 -14.52 4.19
CA ASP A 146 24.42 -14.53 3.02
C ASP A 146 23.67 -14.35 1.69
N SER A 147 22.33 -14.43 1.71
CA SER A 147 21.46 -14.44 0.54
C SER A 147 20.67 -13.14 0.35
N ILE A 148 21.18 -12.00 0.84
CA ILE A 148 20.54 -10.67 0.72
C ILE A 148 20.17 -10.35 -0.73
N ASN A 149 21.06 -10.65 -1.68
CA ASN A 149 20.80 -10.39 -3.10
C ASN A 149 19.56 -11.12 -3.60
N LEU A 150 19.38 -12.39 -3.22
CA LEU A 150 18.21 -13.17 -3.60
C LEU A 150 16.93 -12.55 -3.05
N PHE A 151 16.93 -12.15 -1.78
CA PHE A 151 15.77 -11.51 -1.16
C PHE A 151 15.46 -10.15 -1.78
N LEU A 152 16.48 -9.39 -2.18
CA LEU A 152 16.28 -8.11 -2.90
C LEU A 152 15.58 -8.33 -4.24
N PHE A 153 16.04 -9.30 -5.03
CA PHE A 153 15.43 -9.65 -6.31
C PHE A 153 13.99 -10.17 -6.16
N GLN A 154 13.63 -10.73 -5.01
CA GLN A 154 12.26 -11.19 -4.74
C GLN A 154 11.36 -10.04 -4.24
N ASN A 155 11.82 -9.26 -3.26
CA ASN A 155 10.98 -8.26 -2.60
C ASN A 155 10.82 -6.97 -3.40
N MET A 156 11.84 -6.56 -4.16
CA MET A 156 11.78 -5.31 -4.94
C MET A 156 10.65 -5.33 -6.00
N PRO A 157 10.51 -6.39 -6.83
CA PRO A 157 9.39 -6.49 -7.77
C PRO A 157 8.03 -6.59 -7.08
N ILE A 158 7.93 -7.33 -5.97
CA ILE A 158 6.68 -7.45 -5.20
C ILE A 158 6.24 -6.06 -4.72
N GLY A 159 7.13 -5.30 -4.08
CA GLY A 159 6.82 -3.94 -3.62
C GLY A 159 6.43 -3.00 -4.76
N PHE A 160 7.12 -3.09 -5.89
CA PHE A 160 6.80 -2.30 -7.08
C PHE A 160 5.40 -2.63 -7.64
N LEU A 161 5.08 -3.91 -7.80
CA LEU A 161 3.79 -4.38 -8.33
C LEU A 161 2.63 -4.05 -7.38
N ILE A 162 2.82 -4.17 -6.06
CA ILE A 162 1.84 -3.73 -5.06
C ILE A 162 1.56 -2.24 -5.23
N GLY A 163 2.60 -1.41 -5.38
CA GLY A 163 2.42 0.02 -5.57
C GLY A 163 1.78 0.40 -6.90
N ILE A 164 2.03 -0.36 -7.99
CA ILE A 164 1.26 -0.22 -9.24
C ILE A 164 -0.22 -0.50 -8.97
N GLY A 165 -0.54 -1.63 -8.35
CA GLY A 165 -1.92 -2.04 -8.08
C GLY A 165 -2.68 -1.01 -7.26
N LEU A 166 -2.07 -0.49 -6.19
CA LEU A 166 -2.66 0.56 -5.38
C LEU A 166 -2.83 1.87 -6.16
N GLY A 167 -1.80 2.29 -6.89
CA GLY A 167 -1.83 3.54 -7.64
C GLY A 167 -2.91 3.54 -8.72
N LEU A 168 -3.00 2.47 -9.50
CA LEU A 168 -4.07 2.27 -10.49
C LEU A 168 -5.44 2.26 -9.84
N GLY A 169 -5.58 1.58 -8.70
CA GLY A 169 -6.85 1.56 -7.97
C GLY A 169 -7.28 2.94 -7.45
N PHE A 170 -6.33 3.82 -7.07
CA PHE A 170 -6.63 5.20 -6.68
C PHE A 170 -7.04 6.06 -7.88
N GLU A 171 -6.44 5.85 -9.05
CA GLU A 171 -6.82 6.55 -10.28
C GLU A 171 -8.19 6.10 -10.78
N LEU A 172 -8.46 4.79 -10.74
CA LEU A 172 -9.78 4.22 -11.07
C LEU A 172 -10.87 4.74 -10.14
N SER A 173 -10.60 4.85 -8.83
CA SER A 173 -11.59 5.38 -7.90
C SER A 173 -11.90 6.85 -8.16
N GLU A 174 -10.90 7.67 -8.48
CA GLU A 174 -11.12 9.07 -8.89
C GLU A 174 -11.99 9.16 -10.15
N TYR A 175 -11.72 8.31 -11.14
CA TYR A 175 -12.49 8.28 -12.39
C TYR A 175 -13.96 7.87 -12.14
N MET A 176 -14.19 6.81 -11.37
CA MET A 176 -15.54 6.38 -11.01
C MET A 176 -16.31 7.45 -10.23
N LEU A 177 -15.65 8.10 -9.27
CA LEU A 177 -16.26 9.17 -8.49
C LEU A 177 -16.58 10.41 -9.32
N ALA A 178 -15.78 10.71 -10.35
CA ALA A 178 -16.09 11.80 -11.28
C ALA A 178 -17.35 11.48 -12.11
N ILE A 179 -17.52 10.24 -12.55
CA ILE A 179 -18.74 9.81 -13.28
C ILE A 179 -19.97 9.91 -12.37
N ILE A 180 -19.89 9.37 -11.15
CA ILE A 180 -21.03 9.34 -10.21
C ILE A 180 -21.48 10.76 -9.82
N LYS A 181 -20.57 11.73 -9.73
CA LYS A 181 -20.90 13.11 -9.32
C LYS A 181 -21.42 13.98 -10.47
N ASN A 182 -21.21 13.55 -11.72
CA ASN A 182 -21.69 14.27 -12.90
C ASN A 182 -23.06 13.78 -13.39
N ASN A 183 -23.55 12.66 -12.84
CA ASN A 183 -24.90 12.12 -13.05
C ASN A 183 -25.79 12.48 -11.86
#